data_AF-A0A8S9ZAR3-F1
#
_entry.id   AF-A0A8S9ZAR3-F1
#
_cell.length_a   1.000
_cell.length_b   1.000
_cell.length_c   1.000
_cell.angle_alpha   90.00
_cell.angle_beta   90.00
_cell.angle_gamma   90.00
#
_symmetry.space_group_name_H-M   'P 1'
#
loop_
_entity.id
_entity.type
_entity.pdbx_description
1 polymer ?
#
loop_
_entity_poly.entity_id
_entity_poly.type
_entity_poly.pdbx_seq_one_letter_code
_entity_poly.pdbx_strand_id
1 'polypeptide(L)'
;MVSLFQMASRLVETVMINVDDFADSFLTCGTCFTGYDTRERAAKLLPCSHTVCRSCLDRILETQMQSDSFRCPICRETIAVPAGGARSFPPAFIVNQLLDLIATQRRDIVPKCRLHPNQELLFCETCDVVFCTECRDRTHGSAISNASCTSLTVCDSQQHQPLEDSTNVPSSSSALNHNVITFNVAIKRCTEIMLYKMHLCVQELDHAQDAVSAELERLTINKNACMEAINSKFAELIALVDRRQAELLDMVKRLADDKHRALTDQLTLIESEREAVRRECNSIKGVVSQLHTTLVIQPLLQSVIWITGFIAQ
;
A
#
# COMPACT_ATOMS: atom_id res chain seq x y z
N MET A 1 17.03 -15.07 -12.30
CA MET A 1 15.92 -15.22 -13.27
C MET A 1 14.97 -16.29 -12.74
N VAL A 2 13.98 -15.91 -11.95
CA VAL A 2 12.89 -16.81 -11.54
C VAL A 2 11.65 -16.31 -12.28
N SER A 3 11.17 -17.13 -13.21
CA SER A 3 10.01 -16.86 -14.04
C SER A 3 8.76 -16.90 -13.16
N LEU A 4 8.10 -15.75 -12.97
CA LEU A 4 6.73 -15.70 -12.45
C LEU A 4 5.80 -16.32 -13.51
N PHE A 5 5.39 -17.56 -13.28
CA PHE A 5 4.26 -18.15 -13.98
C PHE A 5 2.99 -17.44 -13.51
N GLN A 6 2.57 -16.42 -14.26
CA GLN A 6 1.30 -15.74 -14.10
C GLN A 6 0.19 -16.66 -14.62
N MET A 7 -0.38 -17.46 -13.72
CA MET A 7 -1.65 -18.14 -13.96
C MET A 7 -2.75 -17.08 -13.94
N ALA A 8 -3.03 -16.48 -15.09
CA ALA A 8 -4.22 -15.65 -15.28
C ALA A 8 -5.45 -16.57 -15.20
N SER A 9 -5.99 -16.71 -13.98
CA SER A 9 -7.31 -17.29 -13.76
C SER A 9 -8.32 -16.37 -14.44
N ARG A 10 -8.84 -16.80 -15.61
CA ARG A 10 -10.05 -16.21 -16.20
C ARG A 10 -11.25 -16.65 -15.37
N LEU A 11 -11.33 -16.15 -14.14
CA LEU A 11 -12.61 -16.03 -13.46
C LEU A 11 -13.41 -15.04 -14.31
N VAL A 12 -14.49 -15.52 -14.94
CA VAL A 12 -15.54 -14.62 -15.42
C VAL A 12 -16.07 -13.95 -14.16
N GLU A 13 -15.58 -12.74 -13.92
CA GLU A 13 -16.09 -11.86 -12.88
C GLU A 13 -17.53 -11.58 -13.27
N THR A 14 -18.45 -12.33 -12.67
CA THR A 14 -19.86 -12.03 -12.78
C THR A 14 -20.03 -10.76 -11.96
N VAL A 15 -19.93 -9.61 -12.63
CA VAL A 15 -20.19 -8.31 -12.00
C VAL A 15 -21.61 -8.40 -11.47
N MET A 16 -21.75 -8.48 -10.15
CA MET A 16 -23.04 -8.31 -9.50
C MET A 16 -23.41 -6.85 -9.66
N ILE A 17 -24.05 -6.53 -10.78
CA ILE A 17 -24.61 -5.20 -11.02
C ILE A 17 -25.67 -5.01 -9.93
N ASN A 18 -25.44 -4.07 -9.01
CA ASN A 18 -26.48 -3.62 -8.12
C ASN A 18 -27.60 -3.05 -9.00
N VAL A 19 -28.71 -3.78 -9.08
CA VAL A 19 -29.83 -3.48 -9.98
C VAL A 19 -30.41 -2.09 -9.68
N ASP A 20 -30.32 -1.67 -8.41
CA ASP A 20 -30.80 -0.36 -7.96
C ASP A 20 -29.87 0.76 -8.43
N ASP A 21 -28.54 0.61 -8.23
CA ASP A 21 -27.55 1.57 -8.73
C ASP A 21 -27.58 1.69 -10.26
N PHE A 22 -27.81 0.57 -10.96
CA PHE A 22 -27.93 0.55 -12.42
C PHE A 22 -29.21 1.26 -12.90
N ALA A 23 -30.35 1.03 -12.25
CA ALA A 23 -31.60 1.69 -12.58
C ALA A 23 -31.50 3.21 -12.35
N ASP A 24 -30.91 3.63 -11.24
CA ASP A 24 -30.76 5.04 -10.88
C ASP A 24 -29.76 5.78 -11.81
N SER A 25 -28.73 5.07 -12.28
CA SER A 25 -27.69 5.66 -13.16
C SER A 25 -28.06 5.65 -14.64
N PHE A 26 -28.73 4.60 -15.14
CA PHE A 26 -28.92 4.38 -16.58
C PHE A 26 -30.38 4.47 -17.05
N LEU A 27 -31.35 4.41 -16.14
CA LEU A 27 -32.79 4.48 -16.46
C LEU A 27 -33.48 5.72 -15.87
N THR A 28 -32.71 6.77 -15.63
CA THR A 28 -33.22 8.08 -15.21
C THR A 28 -33.04 9.13 -16.31
N CYS A 29 -34.00 10.05 -16.40
CA CYS A 29 -33.94 11.14 -17.36
C CYS A 29 -32.94 12.21 -16.90
N GLY A 30 -31.87 12.45 -17.67
CA GLY A 30 -30.87 13.47 -17.36
C GLY A 30 -31.37 14.93 -17.31
N THR A 31 -32.64 15.18 -17.62
CA THR A 31 -33.26 16.52 -17.53
C THR A 31 -34.06 16.73 -16.23
N CYS A 32 -34.74 15.70 -15.73
CA CYS A 32 -35.54 15.79 -14.49
C CYS A 32 -35.06 14.87 -13.37
N PHE A 33 -34.00 14.10 -13.60
CA PHE A 33 -33.42 13.12 -12.68
C PHE A 33 -34.43 12.11 -12.12
N THR A 34 -35.50 11.86 -12.88
CA THR A 34 -36.54 10.90 -12.51
C THR A 34 -36.47 9.68 -13.42
N GLY A 35 -36.76 8.50 -12.88
CA GLY A 35 -36.83 7.24 -13.63
C GLY A 35 -37.77 7.33 -14.85
N TYR A 36 -37.38 6.66 -15.93
CA TYR A 36 -38.24 6.46 -17.10
C TYR A 36 -39.37 5.48 -16.77
N ASP A 37 -40.53 5.69 -17.38
CA ASP A 37 -41.68 4.80 -17.29
C ASP A 37 -42.29 4.58 -18.68
N THR A 38 -43.31 3.74 -18.78
CA THR A 38 -43.98 3.43 -20.07
C THR A 38 -45.06 4.44 -20.47
N ARG A 39 -45.30 5.49 -19.68
CA ARG A 39 -46.44 6.42 -19.82
C ARG A 39 -45.99 7.88 -20.02
N GLU A 40 -45.88 8.64 -18.94
CA GLU A 40 -45.61 10.08 -18.98
C GLU A 40 -44.12 10.40 -19.10
N ARG A 41 -43.28 9.51 -18.57
CA ARG A 41 -41.82 9.59 -18.66
C ARG A 41 -41.26 8.56 -19.63
N ALA A 42 -42.00 8.27 -20.69
CA ALA A 42 -41.49 7.46 -21.81
C ALA A 42 -40.20 8.06 -22.36
N ALA A 43 -39.16 7.24 -22.46
CA ALA A 43 -37.86 7.61 -22.99
C ALA A 43 -37.95 7.87 -24.50
N LYS A 44 -37.57 9.08 -24.93
CA LYS A 44 -37.62 9.52 -26.33
C LYS A 44 -36.23 9.80 -26.85
N LEU A 45 -35.90 9.21 -28.01
CA LEU A 45 -34.61 9.36 -28.67
C LEU A 45 -34.64 10.56 -29.60
N LEU A 46 -33.72 11.51 -29.39
CA LEU A 46 -33.53 12.67 -30.25
C LEU A 46 -32.59 12.30 -31.41
N PRO A 47 -32.62 13.05 -32.54
CA PRO A 47 -31.68 12.86 -33.66
C PRO A 47 -30.20 12.96 -33.27
N CYS A 48 -29.89 13.74 -32.23
CA CYS A 48 -28.55 13.83 -31.63
C CYS A 48 -28.18 12.63 -30.74
N SER A 49 -28.95 11.53 -30.81
CA SER A 49 -28.80 10.28 -30.03
C SER A 49 -28.95 10.41 -28.51
N HIS A 50 -29.34 11.57 -28.01
CA HIS A 50 -29.66 11.76 -26.60
C HIS A 50 -31.08 11.33 -26.29
N THR A 51 -31.29 10.82 -25.06
CA THR A 51 -32.60 10.37 -24.61
C THR A 51 -33.17 11.32 -23.56
N VAL A 52 -34.40 11.79 -23.78
CA VAL A 52 -35.12 12.69 -22.85
C VAL A 52 -36.51 12.13 -22.59
N CYS A 53 -37.05 12.25 -21.37
CA CYS A 53 -38.39 11.75 -21.10
C CYS A 53 -39.45 12.64 -21.76
N ARG A 54 -40.56 12.03 -22.16
CA ARG A 54 -41.66 12.74 -22.83
C ARG A 54 -42.14 13.96 -22.05
N SER A 55 -42.37 13.85 -20.75
CA SER A 55 -42.79 15.00 -19.90
C SER A 55 -41.81 16.18 -19.95
N CYS A 56 -40.50 15.92 -20.00
CA CYS A 56 -39.50 16.98 -20.15
C CYS A 56 -39.54 17.60 -21.55
N LEU A 57 -39.69 16.80 -22.60
CA LEU A 57 -39.83 17.30 -23.96
C LEU A 57 -41.09 18.14 -24.13
N ASP A 58 -42.24 17.69 -23.63
CA ASP A 58 -43.50 18.44 -23.67
C ASP A 58 -43.29 19.85 -23.07
N ARG A 59 -42.65 19.94 -21.89
CA ARG A 59 -42.35 21.22 -21.21
C ARG A 59 -41.37 22.11 -22.00
N ILE A 60 -40.35 21.53 -22.62
CA ILE A 60 -39.37 22.29 -23.42
C ILE A 60 -40.06 22.89 -24.66
N LEU A 61 -40.93 22.11 -25.31
CA LEU A 61 -41.68 22.55 -26.48
C LEU A 61 -42.74 23.61 -26.12
N GLU A 62 -43.41 23.44 -24.98
CA GLU A 62 -44.34 24.46 -24.43
C GLU A 62 -43.63 25.77 -24.10
N THR A 63 -42.36 25.74 -23.70
CA THR A 63 -41.60 26.98 -23.42
C THR A 63 -41.19 27.70 -24.72
N GLN A 64 -41.18 27.00 -25.85
CA GLN A 64 -40.72 27.50 -27.15
C GLN A 64 -41.86 27.57 -28.18
N MET A 65 -43.06 28.00 -27.74
CA MET A 65 -44.36 27.92 -28.42
C MET A 65 -44.47 28.37 -29.90
N GLN A 66 -43.42 28.91 -30.52
CA GLN A 66 -43.42 29.44 -31.89
C GLN A 66 -42.17 29.04 -32.69
N SER A 67 -41.38 28.06 -32.23
CA SER A 67 -40.18 27.59 -32.96
C SER A 67 -40.37 26.17 -33.47
N ASP A 68 -40.11 25.97 -34.77
CA ASP A 68 -40.10 24.63 -35.41
C ASP A 68 -38.89 23.77 -34.98
N SER A 69 -38.08 24.28 -34.06
CA SER A 69 -36.90 23.61 -33.52
C SER A 69 -36.63 24.00 -32.07
N PHE A 70 -35.97 23.10 -31.33
CA PHE A 70 -35.49 23.35 -29.97
C PHE A 70 -34.04 22.92 -29.81
N ARG A 71 -33.41 23.33 -28.71
CA ARG A 71 -32.04 22.94 -28.37
C ARG A 71 -32.05 21.75 -27.42
N CYS A 72 -31.34 20.69 -27.77
CA CYS A 72 -31.19 19.53 -26.90
C CYS A 72 -30.64 19.96 -25.51
N PRO A 73 -31.28 19.57 -24.39
CA PRO A 73 -30.82 19.97 -23.05
C PRO A 73 -29.46 19.39 -22.67
N ILE A 74 -28.99 18.36 -23.38
CA ILE A 74 -27.75 17.65 -23.07
C ILE A 74 -26.59 18.17 -23.92
N CYS A 75 -26.74 18.19 -25.25
CA CYS A 75 -25.65 18.57 -26.18
C CYS A 75 -25.86 19.91 -26.90
N ARG A 76 -26.99 20.59 -26.71
CA ARG A 76 -27.35 21.88 -27.34
C ARG A 76 -27.46 21.86 -28.87
N GLU A 77 -27.49 20.69 -29.48
CA GLU A 77 -27.81 20.55 -30.92
C GLU A 77 -29.24 21.04 -31.21
N THR A 78 -29.45 21.70 -32.35
CA THR A 78 -30.78 22.15 -32.80
C THR A 78 -31.54 20.97 -33.39
N ILE A 79 -32.67 20.63 -32.77
CA ILE A 79 -33.53 19.51 -33.17
C ILE A 79 -34.84 20.06 -33.72
N ALA A 80 -35.19 19.67 -34.94
CA ALA A 80 -36.49 19.98 -35.53
C ALA A 80 -37.62 19.24 -34.79
N VAL A 81 -38.74 19.91 -34.57
CA VAL A 81 -39.91 19.35 -33.87
C VAL A 81 -40.78 18.58 -34.89
N PRO A 82 -41.04 17.29 -34.69
CA PRO A 82 -41.96 16.54 -35.54
C PRO A 82 -43.40 17.08 -35.42
N ALA A 83 -44.20 16.93 -36.49
CA ALA A 83 -45.57 17.47 -36.57
C ALA A 83 -46.51 17.04 -35.43
N GLY A 84 -46.25 15.90 -34.76
CA GLY A 84 -47.01 15.44 -33.60
C GLY A 84 -46.31 15.67 -32.25
N GLY A 85 -45.44 16.68 -32.15
CA GLY A 85 -44.79 17.12 -30.91
C GLY A 85 -43.91 16.07 -30.24
N ALA A 86 -43.74 16.18 -28.91
CA ALA A 86 -42.82 15.31 -28.15
C ALA A 86 -43.13 13.82 -28.26
N ARG A 87 -44.40 13.46 -28.46
CA ARG A 87 -44.86 12.06 -28.57
C ARG A 87 -44.33 11.39 -29.84
N SER A 88 -44.07 12.18 -30.88
CA SER A 88 -43.69 11.70 -32.20
C SER A 88 -42.19 11.44 -32.36
N PHE A 89 -41.39 11.74 -31.33
CA PHE A 89 -40.01 11.26 -31.30
C PHE A 89 -39.98 9.72 -31.12
N PRO A 90 -39.02 9.03 -31.77
CA PRO A 90 -38.85 7.59 -31.64
C PRO A 90 -38.68 7.16 -30.17
N PRO A 91 -39.24 6.01 -29.76
CA PRO A 91 -38.96 5.46 -28.44
C PRO A 91 -37.49 5.02 -28.33
N ALA A 92 -36.88 5.24 -27.18
CA ALA A 92 -35.56 4.67 -26.88
C ALA A 92 -35.71 3.17 -26.57
N PHE A 93 -35.71 2.33 -27.60
CA PHE A 93 -36.01 0.90 -27.51
C PHE A 93 -35.18 0.17 -26.45
N ILE A 94 -33.87 0.45 -26.37
CA ILE A 94 -32.98 -0.19 -25.39
C ILE A 94 -33.35 0.15 -23.94
N VAL A 95 -33.74 1.39 -23.66
CA VAL A 95 -34.17 1.81 -22.32
C VAL A 95 -35.44 1.08 -21.91
N ASN A 96 -36.39 0.92 -22.84
CA ASN A 96 -37.64 0.20 -22.58
C ASN A 96 -37.41 -1.31 -22.37
N GLN A 97 -36.54 -1.95 -23.17
CA GLN A 97 -36.16 -3.35 -22.97
C GLN A 97 -35.47 -3.57 -21.62
N LEU A 98 -34.61 -2.64 -21.19
CA LEU A 98 -33.95 -2.70 -19.89
C LEU A 98 -34.93 -2.48 -18.73
N LEU A 99 -35.91 -1.57 -18.88
CA LEU A 99 -37.00 -1.39 -17.91
C LEU A 99 -37.81 -2.68 -17.72
N ASP A 100 -38.15 -3.37 -18.82
CA ASP A 100 -38.89 -4.63 -18.78
C ASP A 100 -38.05 -5.76 -18.15
N LEU A 101 -36.76 -5.83 -18.47
CA LEU A 101 -35.83 -6.81 -17.91
C LEU A 101 -35.66 -6.63 -16.39
N ILE A 102 -35.48 -5.40 -15.92
CA ILE A 102 -35.39 -5.08 -14.49
C ILE A 102 -36.72 -5.36 -13.78
N ALA A 103 -37.85 -5.02 -14.40
CA ALA A 103 -39.17 -5.34 -13.85
C ALA A 103 -39.43 -6.85 -13.75
N THR A 104 -38.79 -7.65 -14.60
CA THR A 104 -38.85 -9.12 -14.56
C THR A 104 -37.89 -9.68 -13.51
N GLN A 105 -36.70 -9.11 -13.36
CA GLN A 105 -35.71 -9.49 -12.35
C GLN A 105 -36.14 -9.09 -10.92
N ARG A 106 -36.94 -8.03 -10.77
CA ARG A 106 -37.52 -7.60 -9.49
C ARG A 106 -38.73 -8.44 -9.03
N ARG A 107 -39.24 -9.37 -9.83
CA ARG A 107 -40.19 -10.38 -9.34
C ARG A 107 -39.38 -11.53 -8.78
N ASP A 108 -39.38 -11.66 -7.46
CA ASP A 108 -38.86 -12.82 -6.75
C ASP A 108 -39.43 -14.11 -7.36
N ILE A 109 -38.69 -14.74 -8.29
CA ILE A 109 -39.07 -16.04 -8.83
C ILE A 109 -38.89 -17.02 -7.68
N VAL A 110 -39.96 -17.31 -6.96
CA VAL A 110 -39.95 -18.34 -5.92
C VAL A 110 -39.60 -19.65 -6.61
N PRO A 111 -38.45 -20.29 -6.26
CA PRO A 111 -38.06 -21.53 -6.88
C PRO A 111 -39.17 -22.56 -6.68
N LYS A 112 -39.55 -23.24 -7.76
CA LYS A 112 -40.64 -24.21 -7.73
C LYS A 112 -40.13 -25.58 -7.32
N CYS A 113 -41.03 -26.39 -6.75
CA CYS A 113 -40.69 -27.76 -6.39
C CYS A 113 -40.34 -28.57 -7.65
N ARG A 114 -39.24 -29.32 -7.60
CA ARG A 114 -38.82 -30.19 -8.71
C ARG A 114 -39.82 -31.33 -8.97
N LEU A 115 -40.51 -31.78 -7.94
CA LEU A 115 -41.52 -32.84 -8.03
C LEU A 115 -42.92 -32.29 -8.35
N HIS A 116 -43.19 -31.04 -7.93
CA HIS A 116 -44.48 -30.37 -8.13
C HIS A 116 -44.22 -29.01 -8.81
N PRO A 117 -44.04 -28.96 -10.15
CA PRO A 117 -43.61 -27.74 -10.86
C PRO A 117 -44.59 -26.56 -10.81
N ASN A 118 -45.79 -26.76 -10.27
CA ASN A 118 -46.79 -25.71 -10.05
C ASN A 118 -46.81 -25.20 -8.61
N GLN A 119 -46.03 -25.82 -7.70
CA GLN A 119 -45.96 -25.42 -6.29
C GLN A 119 -44.68 -24.65 -5.99
N GLU A 120 -44.84 -23.59 -5.23
CA GLU A 120 -43.75 -22.78 -4.71
C GLU A 120 -43.08 -23.43 -3.49
N LEU A 121 -41.77 -23.22 -3.34
CA LEU A 121 -41.04 -23.68 -2.17
C LEU A 121 -41.20 -22.72 -0.98
N LEU A 122 -41.32 -23.32 0.20
CA LEU A 122 -41.40 -22.75 1.52
C LEU A 122 -40.21 -23.24 2.36
N PHE A 123 -39.87 -22.50 3.40
CA PHE A 123 -38.84 -22.85 4.36
C PHE A 123 -39.40 -22.76 5.78
N CYS A 124 -39.26 -23.82 6.56
CA CYS A 124 -39.57 -23.78 7.98
C CYS A 124 -38.30 -23.44 8.77
N GLU A 125 -38.26 -22.26 9.38
CA GLU A 125 -37.14 -21.85 10.23
C GLU A 125 -37.03 -22.71 11.50
N THR A 126 -38.15 -23.27 11.98
CA THR A 126 -38.16 -24.12 13.19
C THR A 126 -37.56 -25.50 12.94
N CYS A 127 -37.64 -26.00 11.70
CA CYS A 127 -37.17 -27.33 11.33
C CYS A 127 -35.94 -27.32 10.41
N ASP A 128 -35.56 -26.16 9.90
CA ASP A 128 -34.49 -25.98 8.91
C ASP A 128 -34.68 -26.85 7.65
N VAL A 129 -35.93 -26.93 7.16
CA VAL A 129 -36.29 -27.73 5.98
C VAL A 129 -37.02 -26.93 4.91
N VAL A 130 -36.73 -27.25 3.66
CA VAL A 130 -37.37 -26.69 2.46
C VAL A 130 -38.41 -27.67 1.92
N PHE A 131 -39.62 -27.21 1.65
CA PHE A 131 -40.73 -28.05 1.18
C PHE A 131 -41.70 -27.25 0.33
N CYS A 132 -42.63 -27.91 -0.38
CA CYS A 132 -43.81 -27.25 -0.95
C CYS A 132 -45.08 -27.75 -0.25
N THR A 133 -46.21 -27.10 -0.47
CA THR A 133 -47.51 -27.45 0.13
C THR A 133 -47.87 -28.94 -0.02
N GLU A 134 -47.60 -29.53 -1.19
CA GLU A 134 -47.83 -30.95 -1.47
C GLU A 134 -46.77 -31.89 -0.85
N CYS A 135 -45.54 -31.42 -0.63
CA CYS A 135 -44.51 -32.20 0.07
C CYS A 135 -44.66 -32.15 1.59
N ARG A 136 -45.37 -31.15 2.13
CA ARG A 136 -45.56 -30.91 3.57
C ARG A 136 -46.04 -32.17 4.30
N ASP A 137 -46.96 -32.91 3.69
CA ASP A 137 -47.62 -34.05 4.31
C ASP A 137 -46.70 -35.29 4.41
N ARG A 138 -45.56 -35.31 3.71
CA ARG A 138 -44.58 -36.42 3.77
C ARG A 138 -43.44 -36.19 4.75
N THR A 139 -43.14 -34.95 5.12
CA THR A 139 -41.94 -34.61 5.91
C THR A 139 -42.21 -33.76 7.15
N HIS A 140 -43.36 -33.09 7.25
CA HIS A 140 -43.61 -32.06 8.27
C HIS A 140 -44.71 -32.44 9.29
N GLY A 141 -45.37 -33.59 9.14
CA GLY A 141 -46.51 -34.04 9.94
C GLY A 141 -46.25 -35.23 10.88
N SER A 142 -45.01 -35.71 11.02
CA SER A 142 -44.69 -36.78 11.97
C SER A 142 -43.44 -36.42 12.75
N ALA A 143 -43.59 -36.41 14.07
CA ALA A 143 -42.53 -36.22 15.01
C ALA A 143 -41.30 -37.08 14.65
N ILE A 144 -40.15 -36.42 14.58
CA ILE A 144 -38.81 -36.94 14.83
C ILE A 144 -38.62 -38.41 14.43
N SER A 145 -38.18 -38.65 13.20
CA SER A 145 -37.21 -39.72 12.98
C SER A 145 -36.23 -39.28 11.89
N ASN A 146 -34.95 -39.50 12.18
CA ASN A 146 -33.80 -39.12 11.37
C ASN A 146 -33.84 -39.75 9.97
N ALA A 147 -34.59 -39.17 9.05
CA ALA A 147 -34.52 -39.48 7.63
C ALA A 147 -33.97 -38.26 6.89
N SER A 148 -32.65 -38.18 6.82
CA SER A 148 -31.90 -37.35 5.89
C SER A 148 -32.32 -37.73 4.47
N CYS A 149 -33.27 -36.99 3.89
CA CYS A 149 -33.53 -37.04 2.45
C CYS A 149 -32.73 -35.93 1.76
N THR A 150 -31.43 -35.91 2.03
CA THR A 150 -30.40 -35.32 1.18
C THR A 150 -29.88 -36.39 0.22
N SER A 151 -30.74 -37.09 -0.52
CA SER A 151 -30.28 -37.72 -1.76
C SER A 151 -31.41 -38.17 -2.67
N LEU A 152 -31.19 -37.91 -3.96
CA LEU A 152 -31.82 -38.53 -5.10
C LEU A 152 -31.78 -40.06 -4.95
N THR A 153 -32.90 -40.68 -4.60
CA THR A 153 -33.05 -42.13 -4.76
C THR A 153 -34.49 -42.44 -5.15
N VAL A 154 -34.64 -42.86 -6.41
CA VAL A 154 -35.85 -43.49 -6.93
C VAL A 154 -36.01 -44.80 -6.17
N CYS A 155 -37.10 -44.96 -5.43
CA CYS A 155 -37.54 -46.27 -4.95
C CYS A 155 -38.83 -46.65 -5.67
N ASP A 156 -38.62 -47.41 -6.75
CA ASP A 156 -39.54 -48.34 -7.36
C ASP A 156 -39.82 -49.50 -6.40
N SER A 157 -41.06 -50.03 -6.39
CA SER A 157 -41.51 -51.38 -5.98
C SER A 157 -42.87 -51.39 -5.23
N GLN A 158 -43.91 -51.57 -6.04
CA GLN A 158 -45.03 -52.54 -5.95
C GLN A 158 -45.41 -53.23 -4.61
N GLN A 159 -46.73 -53.20 -4.35
CA GLN A 159 -47.64 -54.22 -3.76
C GLN A 159 -47.63 -54.49 -2.23
N HIS A 160 -48.69 -54.06 -1.49
CA HIS A 160 -49.86 -54.89 -1.09
C HIS A 160 -50.86 -54.09 -0.21
N GLN A 161 -52.07 -54.65 -0.10
CA GLN A 161 -53.40 -54.10 0.20
C GLN A 161 -53.76 -53.72 1.67
N PRO A 162 -54.95 -53.09 1.90
CA PRO A 162 -55.29 -52.33 3.11
C PRO A 162 -56.07 -53.13 4.15
N LEU A 163 -55.98 -52.74 5.42
CA LEU A 163 -56.94 -53.12 6.46
C LEU A 163 -57.24 -51.92 7.35
N GLU A 164 -58.52 -51.56 7.35
CA GLU A 164 -59.19 -50.63 8.25
C GLU A 164 -59.18 -51.20 9.67
N ASP A 165 -58.91 -50.38 10.69
CA ASP A 165 -59.80 -50.31 11.84
C ASP A 165 -59.64 -49.01 12.62
N SER A 166 -60.77 -48.53 13.12
CA SER A 166 -60.98 -47.26 13.77
C SER A 166 -60.59 -47.33 15.24
N THR A 167 -59.63 -46.51 15.67
CA THR A 167 -59.59 -46.02 17.06
C THR A 167 -59.29 -44.54 17.08
N ASN A 168 -60.35 -43.78 17.36
CA ASN A 168 -60.37 -42.37 17.66
C ASN A 168 -59.53 -42.12 18.93
N VAL A 169 -58.27 -41.73 18.77
CA VAL A 169 -57.46 -41.17 19.85
C VAL A 169 -57.45 -39.66 19.63
N PRO A 170 -57.89 -38.83 20.58
CA PRO A 170 -57.67 -37.40 20.49
C PRO A 170 -56.20 -37.17 20.80
N SER A 171 -55.35 -37.31 19.79
CA SER A 171 -53.99 -36.80 19.87
C SER A 171 -54.10 -35.29 19.93
N SER A 172 -54.08 -34.77 21.17
CA SER A 172 -53.66 -33.42 21.51
C SER A 172 -52.20 -33.25 21.06
N SER A 173 -51.97 -33.24 19.75
CA SER A 173 -50.71 -32.81 19.17
C SER A 173 -50.70 -31.30 19.32
N SER A 174 -50.11 -30.85 20.43
CA SER A 174 -49.68 -29.47 20.64
C SER A 174 -49.13 -28.97 19.32
N ALA A 175 -49.89 -28.12 18.61
CA ALA A 175 -49.47 -27.53 17.36
C ALA A 175 -48.24 -26.67 17.69
N LEU A 176 -47.05 -27.25 17.54
CA LEU A 176 -45.81 -26.50 17.56
C LEU A 176 -45.98 -25.47 16.45
N ASN A 177 -46.10 -24.20 16.81
CA ASN A 177 -46.30 -23.13 15.84
C ASN A 177 -45.01 -22.97 15.04
N HIS A 178 -44.87 -23.76 13.97
CA HIS A 178 -43.73 -23.71 13.08
C HIS A 178 -43.70 -22.36 12.36
N ASN A 179 -42.56 -21.68 12.41
CA ASN A 179 -42.36 -20.45 11.66
C ASN A 179 -42.00 -20.82 10.22
N VAL A 180 -42.96 -20.68 9.31
CA VAL A 180 -42.81 -21.00 7.89
C VAL A 180 -42.83 -19.71 7.09
N ILE A 181 -41.79 -19.51 6.30
CA ILE A 181 -41.63 -18.38 5.38
C ILE A 181 -41.50 -18.89 3.94
N THR A 182 -41.66 -18.00 2.97
CA THR A 182 -41.40 -18.34 1.57
C THR A 182 -39.89 -18.51 1.34
N PHE A 183 -39.50 -19.42 0.45
CA PHE A 183 -38.09 -19.76 0.26
C PHE A 183 -37.22 -18.59 -0.24
N ASN A 184 -37.80 -17.67 -1.03
CA ASN A 184 -37.13 -16.42 -1.43
C ASN A 184 -36.76 -15.53 -0.24
N VAL A 185 -37.62 -15.42 0.78
CA VAL A 185 -37.35 -14.63 1.98
C VAL A 185 -36.23 -15.28 2.80
N ALA A 186 -36.22 -16.61 2.90
CA ALA A 186 -35.15 -17.35 3.56
C ALA A 186 -33.80 -17.11 2.87
N ILE A 187 -33.74 -17.26 1.54
CA ILE A 187 -32.51 -17.00 0.76
C ILE A 187 -32.03 -15.56 0.95
N LYS A 188 -32.92 -14.57 0.86
CA LYS A 188 -32.55 -13.15 1.02
C LYS A 188 -31.94 -12.90 2.40
N ARG A 189 -32.59 -13.36 3.48
CA ARG A 189 -32.09 -13.20 4.85
C ARG A 189 -30.75 -13.90 5.06
N CYS A 190 -30.61 -15.15 4.62
CA CYS A 190 -29.35 -15.88 4.73
C CYS A 190 -28.23 -15.17 3.97
N THR A 191 -28.50 -14.69 2.75
CA THR A 191 -27.52 -13.97 1.93
C THR A 191 -27.10 -12.68 2.62
N GLU A 192 -28.03 -11.89 3.15
CA GLU A 192 -27.75 -10.65 3.87
C GLU A 192 -26.92 -10.90 5.14
N ILE A 193 -27.28 -11.91 5.94
CA ILE A 193 -26.51 -12.31 7.14
C ILE A 193 -25.09 -12.74 6.76
N MET A 194 -24.95 -13.55 5.71
CA MET A 194 -23.64 -14.01 5.23
C MET A 194 -22.81 -12.83 4.75
N LEU A 195 -23.37 -11.93 3.95
CA LEU A 195 -22.69 -10.72 3.51
C LEU A 195 -22.27 -9.86 4.69
N TYR A 196 -23.14 -9.62 5.67
CA TYR A 196 -22.79 -8.86 6.87
C TYR A 196 -21.61 -9.50 7.62
N LYS A 197 -21.63 -10.81 7.85
CA LYS A 197 -20.53 -11.52 8.51
C LYS A 197 -19.24 -11.50 7.69
N MET A 198 -19.33 -11.60 6.37
CA MET A 198 -18.18 -11.47 5.48
C MET A 198 -17.56 -10.08 5.57
N HIS A 199 -18.36 -9.02 5.55
CA HIS A 199 -17.87 -7.64 5.71
C HIS A 199 -17.20 -7.44 7.07
N LEU A 200 -17.79 -7.95 8.16
CA LEU A 200 -17.18 -7.90 9.48
C LEU A 200 -15.84 -8.65 9.53
N CYS A 201 -15.75 -9.81 8.88
CA CYS A 201 -14.51 -10.56 8.78
C CYS A 201 -13.42 -9.80 8.01
N VAL A 202 -13.77 -9.12 6.93
CA VAL A 202 -12.82 -8.27 6.18
C VAL A 202 -12.33 -7.12 7.06
N GLN A 203 -13.23 -6.45 7.78
CA GLN A 203 -12.86 -5.36 8.68
C GLN A 203 -11.86 -5.81 9.78
N GLU A 204 -12.07 -6.99 10.36
CA GLU A 204 -11.12 -7.54 11.35
C GLU A 204 -9.76 -7.87 10.72
N LEU A 205 -9.74 -8.34 9.48
CA LEU A 205 -8.49 -8.58 8.75
C LEU A 205 -7.77 -7.27 8.42
N ASP A 206 -8.50 -6.22 8.04
CA ASP A 206 -7.94 -4.89 7.79
C ASP A 206 -7.28 -4.34 9.06
N HIS A 207 -7.96 -4.42 10.21
CA HIS A 207 -7.36 -4.02 11.49
C HIS A 207 -6.09 -4.83 11.82
N ALA A 208 -6.09 -6.13 11.58
CA ALA A 208 -4.92 -6.98 11.81
C ALA A 208 -3.76 -6.60 10.86
N GLN A 209 -4.07 -6.30 9.60
CA GLN A 209 -3.09 -5.83 8.62
C GLN A 209 -2.47 -4.50 9.05
N ASP A 210 -3.28 -3.54 9.49
CA ASP A 210 -2.80 -2.25 9.98
C ASP A 210 -1.88 -2.41 11.19
N ALA A 211 -2.26 -3.27 12.15
CA ALA A 211 -1.46 -3.54 13.34
C ALA A 211 -0.09 -4.15 12.99
N VAL A 212 -0.05 -5.15 12.09
CA VAL A 212 1.21 -5.77 11.64
C VAL A 212 2.06 -4.77 10.86
N SER A 213 1.44 -3.95 10.00
CA SER A 213 2.14 -2.93 9.22
C SER A 213 2.79 -1.88 10.12
N ALA A 214 2.07 -1.40 11.14
CA ALA A 214 2.61 -0.49 12.15
C ALA A 214 3.79 -1.11 12.91
N GLU A 215 3.72 -2.41 13.24
CA GLU A 215 4.80 -3.09 13.95
C GLU A 215 6.06 -3.26 13.07
N LEU A 216 5.89 -3.53 11.78
CA LEU A 216 7.00 -3.58 10.82
C LEU A 216 7.70 -2.23 10.67
N GLU A 217 6.94 -1.14 10.62
CA GLU A 217 7.48 0.21 10.57
C GLU A 217 8.24 0.53 11.87
N ARG A 218 7.63 0.25 13.03
CA ARG A 218 8.23 0.45 14.34
C ARG A 218 9.54 -0.34 14.49
N LEU A 219 9.57 -1.59 14.04
CA LEU A 219 10.77 -2.42 14.03
C LEU A 219 11.88 -1.80 13.17
N THR A 220 11.53 -1.27 12.00
CA THR A 220 12.47 -0.63 11.08
C THR A 220 13.08 0.63 11.70
N ILE A 221 12.25 1.48 12.32
CA ILE A 221 12.67 2.69 13.02
C ILE A 221 13.62 2.32 14.17
N ASN A 222 13.23 1.36 15.03
CA ASN A 222 14.03 0.94 16.17
C ASN A 222 15.39 0.34 15.74
N LYS A 223 15.40 -0.47 14.67
CA LYS A 223 16.63 -1.01 14.10
C LYS A 223 17.57 0.10 13.66
N ASN A 224 17.07 1.08 12.91
CA ASN A 224 17.90 2.17 12.39
C ASN A 224 18.41 3.07 13.53
N ALA A 225 17.56 3.41 14.50
CA ALA A 225 17.97 4.17 15.68
C ALA A 225 19.06 3.45 16.49
N CYS A 226 18.95 2.12 16.64
CA CYS A 226 19.99 1.32 17.30
C CYS A 226 21.31 1.36 16.52
N MET A 227 21.26 1.19 15.19
CA MET A 227 22.44 1.28 14.33
C MET A 227 23.11 2.65 14.42
N GLU A 228 22.33 3.74 14.40
CA GLU A 228 22.84 5.10 14.56
C GLU A 228 23.49 5.32 15.92
N ALA A 229 22.87 4.82 17.01
CA ALA A 229 23.43 4.90 18.34
C ALA A 229 24.78 4.17 18.44
N ILE A 230 24.88 2.97 17.85
CA ILE A 230 26.14 2.22 17.77
C ILE A 230 27.18 3.02 16.99
N ASN A 231 26.85 3.47 15.77
CA ASN A 231 27.77 4.23 14.92
C ASN A 231 28.27 5.51 15.58
N SER A 232 27.39 6.24 16.28
CA SER A 232 27.75 7.44 17.03
C SER A 232 28.77 7.14 18.12
N LYS A 233 28.59 6.04 18.88
CA LYS A 233 29.55 5.63 19.91
C LYS A 233 30.91 5.26 19.34
N PHE A 234 30.95 4.58 18.19
CA PHE A 234 32.20 4.29 17.50
C PHE A 234 32.87 5.56 16.97
N ALA A 235 32.10 6.52 16.44
CA ALA A 235 32.64 7.82 16.00
C ALA A 235 33.26 8.61 17.16
N GLU A 236 32.61 8.62 18.34
CA GLU A 236 33.16 9.21 19.56
C GLU A 236 34.50 8.56 19.95
N LEU A 237 34.59 7.22 19.91
CA LEU A 237 35.82 6.49 20.23
C LEU A 237 36.95 6.78 19.22
N ILE A 238 36.65 6.81 17.92
CA ILE A 238 37.62 7.15 16.88
C ILE A 238 38.17 8.56 17.13
N ALA A 239 37.30 9.54 17.40
CA ALA A 239 37.73 10.91 17.67
C ALA A 239 38.63 11.03 18.92
N LEU A 240 38.36 10.24 19.97
CA LEU A 240 39.22 10.18 21.16
C LEU A 240 40.60 9.61 20.84
N VAL A 241 40.65 8.52 20.06
CA VAL A 241 41.90 7.88 19.66
C VAL A 241 42.73 8.82 18.76
N ASP A 242 42.09 9.45 17.77
CA ASP A 242 42.76 10.40 16.87
C ASP A 242 43.33 11.60 17.62
N ARG A 243 42.56 12.16 18.57
CA ARG A 243 43.05 13.24 19.43
C ARG A 243 44.27 12.80 20.24
N ARG A 244 44.21 11.61 20.85
CA ARG A 244 45.33 11.10 21.66
C ARG A 244 46.57 10.83 20.80
N GLN A 245 46.39 10.29 19.60
CA GLN A 245 47.47 10.09 18.65
C GLN A 245 48.13 11.42 18.26
N ALA A 246 47.34 12.44 17.94
CA ALA A 246 47.84 13.77 17.59
C ALA A 246 48.66 14.39 18.74
N GLU A 247 48.16 14.30 19.98
CA GLU A 247 48.89 14.77 21.17
C GLU A 247 50.24 14.07 21.36
N LEU A 248 50.27 12.74 21.21
CA LEU A 248 51.51 11.97 21.37
C LEU A 248 52.53 12.30 20.28
N LEU A 249 52.08 12.43 19.03
CA LEU A 249 52.95 12.82 17.92
C LEU A 249 53.51 14.23 18.11
N ASP A 250 52.69 15.17 18.58
CA ASP A 250 53.11 16.53 18.87
C ASP A 250 54.12 16.58 20.03
N MET A 251 53.92 15.77 21.07
CA MET A 251 54.87 15.64 22.17
C MET A 251 56.23 15.11 21.70
N VAL A 252 56.24 14.10 20.83
CA VAL A 252 57.49 13.56 20.25
C VAL A 252 58.20 14.63 19.41
N LYS A 253 57.45 15.38 18.58
CA LYS A 253 58.01 16.47 17.77
C LYS A 253 58.64 17.55 18.64
N ARG A 254 57.92 18.04 19.65
CA ARG A 254 58.44 19.05 20.59
C ARG A 254 59.71 18.59 21.28
N LEU A 255 59.73 17.35 21.77
CA LEU A 255 60.93 16.80 22.41
C LEU A 255 62.11 16.69 21.44
N ALA A 256 61.86 16.28 20.19
CA ALA A 256 62.88 16.21 19.16
C ALA A 256 63.44 17.61 18.82
N ASP A 257 62.57 18.60 18.66
CA ASP A 257 62.96 19.99 18.37
C ASP A 257 63.77 20.60 19.52
N ASP A 258 63.37 20.37 20.77
CA ASP A 258 64.11 20.82 21.95
C ASP A 258 65.48 20.19 22.04
N LYS A 259 65.58 18.87 21.78
CA LYS A 259 66.88 18.17 21.74
C LYS A 259 67.74 18.65 20.58
N HIS A 260 67.16 18.87 19.40
CA HIS A 260 67.88 19.38 18.25
C HIS A 260 68.43 20.79 18.52
N ARG A 261 67.63 21.69 19.09
CA ARG A 261 68.07 23.02 19.53
C ARG A 261 69.23 22.93 20.52
N ALA A 262 69.08 22.16 21.58
CA ALA A 262 70.12 22.00 22.60
C ALA A 262 71.44 21.45 22.03
N LEU A 263 71.37 20.46 21.13
CA LEU A 263 72.56 19.91 20.47
C LEU A 263 73.21 20.92 19.52
N THR A 264 72.40 21.73 18.83
CA THR A 264 72.90 22.80 17.96
C THR A 264 73.61 23.87 18.78
N ASP A 265 73.04 24.29 19.91
CA ASP A 265 73.66 25.26 20.82
C ASP A 265 74.97 24.71 21.41
N GLN A 266 75.02 23.43 21.78
CA GLN A 266 76.26 22.78 22.22
C GLN A 266 77.33 22.77 21.13
N LEU A 267 76.94 22.50 19.88
CA LEU A 267 77.86 22.53 18.76
C LEU A 267 78.44 23.93 18.56
N THR A 268 77.59 24.97 18.54
CA THR A 268 78.08 26.35 18.38
C THR A 268 79.04 26.78 19.48
N LEU A 269 78.78 26.38 20.74
CA LEU A 269 79.69 26.63 21.85
C LEU A 269 81.04 25.93 21.64
N ILE A 270 81.03 24.64 21.31
CA ILE A 270 82.27 23.88 21.03
C ILE A 270 83.07 24.54 19.90
N GLU A 271 82.41 25.00 18.85
CA GLU A 271 83.07 25.69 17.74
C GLU A 271 83.70 27.02 18.16
N SER A 272 82.99 27.81 18.98
CA SER A 272 83.53 29.07 19.51
C SER A 272 84.77 28.86 20.40
N GLU A 273 84.73 27.87 21.28
CA GLU A 273 85.86 27.51 22.17
C GLU A 273 87.04 26.98 21.34
N ARG A 274 86.78 26.14 20.34
CA ARG A 274 87.80 25.66 19.40
C ARG A 274 88.49 26.82 18.69
N GLU A 275 87.76 27.83 18.23
CA GLU A 275 88.34 29.01 17.59
C GLU A 275 89.08 29.92 18.58
N ALA A 276 88.63 30.03 19.82
CA ALA A 276 89.37 30.73 20.87
C ALA A 276 90.74 30.06 21.14
N VAL A 277 90.75 28.74 21.33
CA VAL A 277 91.98 27.96 21.53
C VAL A 277 92.92 28.07 20.32
N ARG A 278 92.39 28.04 19.09
CA ARG A 278 93.18 28.24 17.87
C ARG A 278 93.84 29.62 17.83
N ARG A 279 93.11 30.68 18.19
CA ARG A 279 93.65 32.05 18.29
C ARG A 279 94.78 32.14 19.30
N GLU A 280 94.60 31.59 20.51
CA GLU A 280 95.64 31.56 21.53
C GLU A 280 96.88 30.76 21.10
N CYS A 281 96.68 29.60 20.47
CA CYS A 281 97.79 28.80 19.95
C CYS A 281 98.61 29.56 18.90
N ASN A 282 97.95 30.31 18.02
CA ASN A 282 98.63 31.15 17.02
C ASN A 282 99.37 32.32 17.67
N SER A 283 98.79 32.95 18.70
CA SER A 283 99.44 34.00 19.49
C SER A 283 100.73 33.49 20.14
N ILE A 284 100.67 32.34 20.84
CA ILE A 284 101.83 31.71 21.47
C ILE A 284 102.90 31.35 20.44
N LYS A 285 102.53 30.76 19.29
CA LYS A 285 103.49 30.47 18.21
C LYS A 285 104.21 31.73 17.73
N GLY A 286 103.51 32.85 17.62
CA GLY A 286 104.08 34.15 17.28
C GLY A 286 105.10 34.62 18.33
N VAL A 287 104.73 34.59 19.61
CA VAL A 287 105.61 34.96 20.73
C VAL A 287 106.86 34.09 20.78
N VAL A 288 106.72 32.76 20.66
CA VAL A 288 107.85 31.83 20.64
C VAL A 288 108.79 32.10 19.46
N SER A 289 108.24 32.35 18.27
CA SER A 289 109.05 32.67 17.07
C SER A 289 109.82 33.97 17.24
N GLN A 290 109.18 35.00 17.83
CA GLN A 290 109.82 36.26 18.14
C GLN A 290 110.93 36.08 19.18
N LEU A 291 110.66 35.40 20.30
CA LEU A 291 111.66 35.11 21.32
C LEU A 291 112.85 34.31 20.77
N HIS A 292 112.62 33.29 19.94
CA HIS A 292 113.67 32.52 19.29
C HIS A 292 114.54 33.40 18.37
N THR A 293 113.91 34.30 17.61
CA THR A 293 114.64 35.24 16.74
C THR A 293 115.49 36.20 17.57
N THR A 294 114.91 36.80 18.61
CA THR A 294 115.58 37.84 19.40
C THR A 294 116.65 37.28 20.34
N LEU A 295 116.40 36.15 21.00
CA LEU A 295 117.28 35.61 22.06
C LEU A 295 118.30 34.59 21.56
N VAL A 296 118.08 33.98 20.39
CA VAL A 296 118.98 32.95 19.84
C VAL A 296 119.60 33.43 18.53
N ILE A 297 118.77 33.79 17.54
CA ILE A 297 119.26 34.09 16.19
C ILE A 297 120.02 35.43 16.13
N GLN A 298 119.49 36.50 16.73
CA GLN A 298 120.13 37.83 16.71
C GLN A 298 121.53 37.84 17.35
N PRO A 299 121.75 37.27 18.55
CA PRO A 299 123.08 37.17 19.13
C PRO A 299 124.05 36.36 18.25
N LEU A 300 123.59 35.24 17.67
CA LEU A 300 124.40 34.43 16.74
C LEU A 300 124.79 35.22 15.48
N LEU A 301 123.84 35.95 14.87
CA LEU A 301 124.10 36.84 13.73
C LEU A 301 125.11 37.94 14.11
N GLN A 302 124.97 38.54 15.28
CA GLN A 302 125.88 39.58 15.76
C GLN A 302 127.28 39.02 16.05
N SER A 303 127.39 37.80 16.58
CA SER A 303 128.66 37.07 16.70
C SER A 303 129.29 36.76 15.33
N VAL A 304 128.49 36.31 14.35
CA VAL A 304 128.98 36.08 12.97
C VAL A 304 129.48 37.38 12.34
N ILE A 305 128.73 38.48 12.46
CA ILE A 305 129.13 39.80 11.96
C ILE A 305 130.46 40.24 12.59
N TRP A 306 130.59 40.11 13.92
CA TRP A 306 131.85 40.40 14.63
C TRP A 306 133.02 39.55 14.12
N ILE A 307 132.83 38.24 13.94
CA ILE A 307 133.87 37.33 13.41
C ILE A 307 134.27 37.74 11.98
N THR A 308 133.28 37.99 11.10
CA THR A 308 133.56 38.38 9.70
C THR A 308 134.18 39.77 9.58
N GLY A 309 133.84 40.71 10.46
CA GLY A 309 134.46 42.04 10.51
C GLY A 309 135.88 42.03 11.07
N PHE A 310 136.19 41.10 11.98
CA PHE A 310 137.55 40.90 12.52
C PHE A 310 138.50 40.24 11.50
N ILE A 311 137.97 39.45 10.54
CA ILE A 311 138.75 38.83 9.45
C ILE A 311 139.04 39.84 8.31
N ALA A 312 138.34 40.98 8.25
CA ALA A 312 138.50 42.01 7.22
C ALA A 312 139.51 43.13 7.60
N GLN A 313 140.25 42.96 8.70
CA GLN A 313 141.37 43.81 9.15
C GLN A 313 142.68 43.02 9.12
#